data_AF-A0A139PAF9-F1
#
_entry.id   AF-A0A139PAF9-F1
#
_cell.length_a   1.000
_cell.length_b   1.000
_cell.length_c   1.000
_cell.angle_alpha   90.00
_cell.angle_beta   90.00
_cell.angle_gamma   90.00
#
_symmetry.space_group_name_H-M   'P 1'
#
loop_
_entity.id
_entity.type
_entity.pdbx_description
1 polymer ?
#
loop_
_entity_poly.entity_id
_entity_poly.type
_entity_poly.pdbx_seq_one_letter_code
_entity_poly.pdbx_strand_id
1 'polypeptide(L)' 'MEHDVLCVVGLGDHIGAVRFIVKNFYGLNRIYREDIPKWQEIIGNNMIFYNAKVNDSKHYASCLPRKYKNED' A
#
# COMPACT_ATOMS: atom_id res chain seq x y z
N MET A 1 5.30 -12.96 8.56
CA MET A 1 5.34 -11.88 7.57
C MET A 1 5.05 -10.58 8.30
N GLU A 2 6.04 -9.70 8.34
CA GLU A 2 6.12 -8.53 9.20
C GLU A 2 5.95 -7.28 8.32
N HIS A 3 4.71 -6.98 7.93
CA HIS A 3 4.42 -5.79 7.12
C HIS A 3 3.86 -4.69 8.01
N ASP A 4 4.56 -3.57 8.12
CA ASP A 4 4.24 -2.48 9.05
C ASP A 4 3.16 -1.52 8.58
N VAL A 5 2.80 -1.56 7.30
CA VAL A 5 1.81 -0.65 6.73
C VAL A 5 0.84 -1.41 5.82
N LEU A 6 -0.46 -1.13 6.00
CA LEU A 6 -1.54 -1.58 5.12
C LEU A 6 -1.95 -0.44 4.19
N CYS A 7 -1.78 -0.64 2.88
CA CYS A 7 -2.24 0.29 1.86
C CYS A 7 -3.55 -0.22 1.25
N VAL A 8 -4.66 0.46 1.56
CA VAL A 8 -5.98 0.14 1.01
C VAL A 8 -6.21 1.00 -0.23
N VAL A 9 -6.45 0.34 -1.38
CA VAL A 9 -6.53 1.00 -2.69
C VAL A 9 -7.83 0.67 -3.39
N GLY A 10 -8.36 1.59 -4.18
CA GLY A 10 -9.55 1.33 -5.01
C GLY A 10 -9.34 0.11 -5.92
N LEU A 11 -10.42 -0.59 -6.26
CA LEU A 11 -10.35 -1.78 -7.11
C LEU A 11 -9.73 -1.41 -8.47
N GLY A 12 -8.57 -2.03 -8.78
CA GLY A 12 -7.81 -1.75 -10.00
C GLY A 12 -6.79 -0.62 -9.92
N ASP A 13 -6.68 0.10 -8.79
CA ASP A 13 -5.81 1.27 -8.66
C ASP A 13 -4.42 0.98 -8.04
N HIS A 14 -3.92 -0.25 -8.21
CA HIS A 14 -2.58 -0.63 -7.72
C HIS A 14 -1.47 0.21 -8.34
N ILE A 15 -1.63 0.60 -9.61
CA ILE A 15 -0.64 1.42 -10.32
C ILE A 15 -0.64 2.86 -9.79
N GLY A 16 -1.82 3.42 -9.51
CA GLY A 16 -1.93 4.75 -8.89
C GLY A 16 -1.29 4.76 -7.51
N ALA A 17 -1.51 3.71 -6.72
CA ALA A 17 -0.92 3.56 -5.40
C ALA A 17 0.61 3.46 -5.43
N VAL A 18 1.17 2.66 -6.34
CA VAL A 18 2.63 2.60 -6.55
C VAL A 18 3.18 3.97 -6.91
N ARG A 19 2.57 4.69 -7.86
CA ARG A 19 2.99 6.04 -8.25
C ARG A 19 2.93 7.02 -7.08
N PHE A 20 1.87 6.96 -6.28
CA PHE A 20 1.71 7.80 -5.10
C PHE A 20 2.82 7.53 -4.06
N ILE A 21 3.08 6.26 -3.75
CA ILE A 21 4.09 5.88 -2.76
C ILE A 21 5.48 6.29 -3.23
N VAL A 22 5.84 5.97 -4.47
CA VAL A 22 7.14 6.29 -5.04
C VAL A 22 7.40 7.79 -5.08
N LYS A 23 6.37 8.59 -5.38
CA LYS A 23 6.46 10.06 -5.33
C LYS A 23 6.66 10.59 -3.91
N ASN A 24 5.83 10.18 -2.96
CA ASN A 24 5.79 10.81 -1.63
C ASN A 24 6.84 10.27 -0.66
N PHE A 25 7.22 9.00 -0.77
CA PHE A 25 8.14 8.34 0.17
C PHE A 25 9.54 8.13 -0.40
N TYR A 26 9.68 8.03 -1.72
CA TYR A 26 10.98 7.82 -2.39
C TYR A 26 11.46 9.04 -3.19
N GLY A 27 10.69 10.14 -3.22
CA GLY A 27 11.07 11.40 -3.87
C GLY A 27 11.12 11.33 -5.41
N LEU A 28 10.55 10.29 -6.01
CA LEU A 28 10.61 10.08 -7.46
C LEU A 28 9.36 10.63 -8.13
N ASN A 29 9.52 11.75 -8.84
CA ASN A 29 8.42 12.45 -9.50
C ASN A 29 7.82 11.70 -10.70
N ARG A 30 8.55 10.74 -11.28
CA ARG A 30 8.11 9.95 -12.44
C ARG A 30 8.71 8.56 -12.38
N ILE A 31 7.89 7.56 -12.69
CA ILE A 31 8.31 6.19 -12.96
C ILE A 31 7.77 5.76 -14.33
N TYR A 32 8.55 5.00 -15.09
CA TYR A 32 8.10 4.44 -16.35
C TYR A 32 7.29 3.18 -16.10
N ARG A 33 6.48 2.79 -17.09
CA ARG A 33 5.62 1.59 -16.98
C ARG A 33 6.44 0.32 -16.73
N GLU A 34 7.64 0.30 -17.29
CA GLU A 34 8.64 -0.77 -17.20
C GLU A 34 9.19 -0.95 -15.79
N ASP A 35 9.25 0.15 -15.02
CA ASP A 35 9.74 0.16 -13.64
C ASP A 35 8.67 -0.25 -12.63
N ILE A 36 7.39 -0.25 -13.01
CA ILE A 36 6.28 -0.54 -12.09
C ILE A 36 6.46 -1.89 -11.36
N PRO A 37 6.80 -3.01 -12.04
CA PRO A 37 6.97 -4.29 -11.36
C PRO A 37 8.07 -4.25 -10.31
N LYS A 38 9.19 -3.58 -10.59
CA LYS A 38 10.30 -3.39 -9.64
C LYS A 38 9.84 -2.61 -8.41
N TRP A 39 9.09 -1.54 -8.60
CA TRP A 39 8.55 -0.76 -7.49
C TRP A 39 7.50 -1.52 -6.68
N GLN A 40 6.66 -2.33 -7.33
CA GLN A 40 5.73 -3.22 -6.63
C GLN A 40 6.45 -4.21 -5.71
N GLU A 41 7.57 -4.78 -6.16
CA GLU A 41 8.40 -5.68 -5.35
C GLU A 41 9.03 -4.94 -4.15
N ILE A 42 9.66 -3.79 -4.38
CA ILE A 42 10.29 -2.97 -3.32
C ILE A 42 9.26 -2.56 -2.25
N ILE A 43 8.09 -2.09 -2.68
CA ILE A 43 7.03 -1.67 -1.76
C ILE A 43 6.42 -2.90 -1.07
N GLY A 44 6.21 -4.00 -1.79
CA GLY A 44 5.64 -5.24 -1.29
C GLY A 44 6.45 -5.88 -0.16
N ASN A 45 7.76 -5.62 -0.07
CA ASN A 45 8.58 -6.06 1.04
C ASN A 45 8.23 -5.37 2.37
N ASN A 46 7.67 -4.17 2.33
CA ASN A 46 7.41 -3.33 3.51
C ASN A 46 5.91 -3.07 3.75
N MET A 47 5.07 -3.23 2.73
CA MET A 47 3.65 -2.90 2.76
C MET A 47 2.80 -3.98 2.10
N ILE A 48 1.58 -4.19 2.63
CA ILE A 48 0.56 -5.02 1.96
C ILE A 48 -0.39 -4.11 1.20
N PHE A 49 -0.61 -4.39 -0.08
CA PHE A 49 -1.70 -3.79 -0.85
C PHE A 49 -2.98 -4.60 -0.70
N TYR A 50 -4.06 -3.93 -0.32
CA TYR A 50 -5.39 -4.52 -0.24
C TYR A 50 -6.37 -3.80 -1.17
N ASN A 51 -7.01 -4.56 -2.07
CA ASN A 51 -8.10 -4.05 -2.90
C ASN A 51 -9.30 -3.72 -2.02
N ALA A 52 -9.69 -2.46 -2.00
CA ALA A 52 -10.88 -2.01 -1.33
C ALA A 52 -12.11 -2.67 -1.98
N LYS A 53 -12.80 -3.51 -1.21
CA LYS A 53 -14.10 -4.11 -1.57
C LYS A 53 -15.27 -3.33 -1.00
N VAL A 54 -15.02 -2.56 0.05
CA VAL A 54 -15.95 -1.68 0.76
C VAL A 54 -15.33 -0.31 0.99
N ASN A 55 -16.14 0.74 1.10
CA ASN A 55 -15.69 2.11 1.35
C ASN A 55 -15.70 2.48 2.85
N ASP A 56 -15.27 1.55 3.70
CA ASP A 56 -15.21 1.74 5.15
C ASP A 56 -13.78 1.49 5.64
N SER A 57 -13.10 2.54 6.09
CA SER A 57 -11.74 2.44 6.62
C SER A 57 -11.67 1.62 7.92
N LYS A 58 -12.74 1.63 8.74
CA LYS A 58 -12.80 0.85 9.99
C LYS A 58 -12.84 -0.65 9.72
N HIS A 59 -13.48 -1.06 8.62
CA HIS A 59 -13.47 -2.44 8.17
C HIS A 59 -12.03 -2.96 8.00
N TYR A 60 -11.19 -2.23 7.26
CA TYR A 60 -9.80 -2.65 7.02
C TYR A 60 -8.92 -2.56 8.27
N ALA A 61 -9.11 -1.52 9.09
CA ALA A 61 -8.41 -1.40 10.37
C ALA A 61 -8.72 -2.59 11.31
N SER A 62 -9.97 -3.07 11.30
CA SER A 62 -10.38 -4.26 12.07
C SER A 62 -9.71 -5.56 11.59
N CYS A 63 -9.25 -5.61 10.34
CA CYS A 63 -8.55 -6.77 9.77
C CYS A 63 -7.04 -6.76 10.05
N LEU A 64 -6.48 -5.68 10.61
CA LEU A 64 -5.05 -5.61 10.89
C LEU A 64 -4.61 -6.62 11.97
N PRO A 65 -3.38 -7.16 11.87
CA PRO A 65 -2.75 -7.90 12.95
C PRO A 65 -2.78 -7.13 14.28
N ARG A 66 -2.92 -7.84 15.41
CA ARG A 66 -3.05 -7.24 16.76
C ARG A 66 -1.99 -6.19 17.08
N LYS A 67 -0.77 -6.34 16.55
CA LYS A 67 0.34 -5.40 16.75
C LYS A 67 0.13 -3.99 16.18
N TYR A 68 -0.85 -3.79 15.29
CA TYR A 68 -1.22 -2.47 14.75
C TYR A 68 -2.55 -1.93 15.28
N LYS A 69 -3.21 -2.67 16.19
CA LYS A 69 -4.51 -2.27 16.75
C LYS A 69 -4.38 -1.41 18.01
N ASN A 70 -3.18 -1.34 18.58
CA ASN A 70 -2.88 -0.59 19.79
C ASN A 70 -1.58 0.20 19.58
N GLU A 71 -1.69 1.45 19.19
CA GLU A 71 -0.76 2.49 19.61
C GLU A 71 -1.64 3.51 20.35
N ASP A 72 -1.39 3.68 21.64
CA ASP A 72 -1.92 4.81 22.43
C ASP A 72 -1.34 6.14 21.92
#